data_AF-N1W884-F1
#
_entry.id   AF-N1W884-F1
#
_cell.length_a   1.000
_cell.length_b   1.000
_cell.length_c   1.000
_cell.angle_alpha   90.00
_cell.angle_beta   90.00
_cell.angle_gamma   90.00
#
_symmetry.space_group_name_H-M   'P 1'
#
loop_
_entity.id
_entity.type
_entity.pdbx_description
1 polymer ?
#
loop_
_entity_poly.entity_id
_entity_poly.type
_entity_poly.pdbx_seq_one_letter_code
_entity_poly.pdbx_strand_id
1 'polypeptide(L)'
;MVSRIQTIMIAIILVSGELLWAVSPDQINLGILIGENRTNLKFINICVSNLVPLTDESAAANPDKNPPNNTKVEEPAVSGVAGKEEFYKKLGAIPSYTSLKKANQFDFNGNMLYFQSNYSLSFKNLRAAQGEMKDLYQATHEQYLQNSRALLEYASPLIVRSNDKIAQHLLRLGFRDLKSSEDHFTIAYNSSPYQFRYKLLLYGEGIKIARRARKFALLAMIASKTPTEDKPEYQFVNLDDIRATVEKENISDYEKIRNTLINYIDNDLLQRKIVPPGEAKERPIDILEIHDDNYSIITSGRISLMDMSNDEIKTEDMIQKETLPPVPSK
;
A
#
# COMPACT_ATOMS: atom_id res chain seq x y z
N MET A 1 19.35 41.59 -49.87
CA MET A 1 19.66 41.30 -48.44
C MET A 1 18.41 41.27 -47.55
N VAL A 2 17.45 42.20 -47.72
CA VAL A 2 16.23 42.30 -46.89
C VAL A 2 15.35 41.03 -46.91
N SER A 3 15.18 40.39 -48.08
CA SER A 3 14.36 39.17 -48.22
C SER A 3 14.89 37.95 -47.45
N ARG A 4 16.22 37.82 -47.30
CA ARG A 4 16.82 36.72 -46.51
C ARG A 4 16.70 36.93 -45.01
N ILE A 5 16.66 38.18 -44.55
CA ILE A 5 16.49 38.52 -43.13
C ILE A 5 15.04 38.27 -42.70
N GLN A 6 14.07 38.56 -43.57
CA GLN A 6 12.65 38.29 -43.30
C GLN A 6 12.33 36.78 -43.24
N THR A 7 12.91 35.96 -44.13
CA THR A 7 12.71 34.51 -44.07
C THR A 7 13.37 33.85 -42.87
N ILE A 8 14.53 34.36 -42.43
CA ILE A 8 15.19 33.89 -41.20
C ILE A 8 14.37 34.28 -39.96
N MET A 9 13.82 35.50 -39.90
CA MET A 9 12.96 35.92 -38.78
C MET A 9 11.66 35.10 -38.70
N ILE A 10 11.02 34.80 -39.85
CA ILE A 10 9.82 33.96 -39.88
C ILE A 10 10.13 32.51 -39.46
N ALA A 11 11.27 31.97 -39.88
CA ALA A 11 11.71 30.65 -39.44
C ALA A 11 12.02 30.60 -37.94
N ILE A 12 12.64 31.65 -37.38
CA ILE A 12 12.90 31.75 -35.94
C ILE A 12 11.58 31.86 -35.15
N ILE A 13 10.59 32.60 -35.64
CA ILE A 13 9.27 32.71 -34.99
C ILE A 13 8.50 31.38 -35.05
N LEU A 14 8.58 30.65 -36.17
CA LEU A 14 7.93 29.33 -36.30
C LEU A 14 8.63 28.26 -35.43
N VAL A 15 9.96 28.26 -35.35
CA VAL A 15 10.73 27.33 -34.51
C VAL A 15 10.63 27.68 -33.01
N SER A 16 10.48 28.96 -32.66
CA SER A 16 10.22 29.38 -31.28
C SER A 16 8.75 29.24 -30.86
N GLY A 17 7.82 29.15 -31.82
CA GLY A 17 6.41 28.82 -31.57
C GLY A 17 6.20 27.41 -31.02
N GLU A 18 7.06 26.44 -31.38
CA GLU A 18 6.99 25.07 -30.85
C GLU A 18 7.44 24.95 -29.38
N LEU A 19 8.10 25.96 -28.83
CA LEU A 19 8.51 26.02 -27.41
C LEU A 19 7.46 26.65 -26.49
N LEU A 20 6.38 27.17 -27.07
CA LEU A 20 5.18 27.58 -26.34
C LEU A 20 4.13 26.48 -26.49
N TRP A 21 4.41 25.31 -25.91
CA TRP A 21 3.35 24.39 -25.52
C TRP A 21 2.47 25.13 -24.51
N ALA A 22 1.48 25.87 -25.02
CA ALA A 22 0.40 26.48 -24.26
C ALA A 22 -0.50 25.36 -23.73
N VAL A 23 0.05 24.54 -22.84
CA VAL A 23 -0.72 23.65 -21.98
C VAL A 23 -1.33 24.56 -20.93
N SER A 24 -2.66 24.58 -20.86
CA SER A 24 -3.34 25.36 -19.83
C SER A 24 -2.78 24.99 -18.44
N PRO A 25 -2.50 25.95 -17.55
CA PRO A 25 -2.03 25.65 -16.19
C PRO A 25 -2.95 24.65 -15.45
N ASP A 26 -4.24 24.64 -15.79
CA ASP A 26 -5.23 23.69 -15.26
C ASP A 26 -4.95 22.25 -15.68
N GLN A 27 -4.52 21.99 -16.92
CA GLN A 27 -4.17 20.65 -17.39
C GLN A 27 -2.95 20.08 -16.65
N ILE A 28 -1.93 20.91 -16.37
CA ILE A 28 -0.72 20.45 -15.66
C ILE A 28 -1.04 20.11 -14.20
N ASN A 29 -1.79 20.98 -13.52
CA ASN A 29 -2.17 20.76 -12.12
C ASN A 29 -3.09 19.54 -11.96
N LEU A 30 -4.01 19.34 -12.90
CA LEU A 30 -4.86 18.14 -12.97
C LEU A 30 -4.05 16.88 -13.27
N GLY A 31 -3.08 16.94 -14.18
CA GLY A 31 -2.18 15.83 -14.47
C GLY A 31 -1.39 15.37 -13.24
N ILE A 32 -0.90 16.32 -12.43
CA ILE A 32 -0.24 16.02 -11.14
C ILE A 32 -1.23 15.35 -10.19
N LEU A 33 -2.44 15.87 -10.07
CA LEU A 33 -3.48 15.34 -9.18
C LEU A 33 -3.87 13.90 -9.54
N ILE A 34 -4.03 13.61 -10.82
CA ILE A 34 -4.29 12.26 -11.34
C ILE A 34 -3.12 11.32 -11.00
N GLY A 35 -1.88 11.78 -11.22
CA GLY A 35 -0.68 11.01 -10.86
C GLY A 35 -0.60 10.70 -9.38
N GLU A 36 -0.86 11.68 -8.51
CA GLU A 36 -0.90 11.53 -7.06
C GLU A 36 -2.02 10.58 -6.61
N ASN A 37 -3.22 10.68 -7.19
CA ASN A 37 -4.31 9.76 -6.85
C ASN A 37 -3.97 8.32 -7.23
N ARG A 38 -3.38 8.11 -8.41
CA ARG A 38 -2.96 6.79 -8.86
C ARG A 38 -1.95 6.14 -7.92
N THR A 39 -0.95 6.91 -7.45
CA THR A 39 0.05 6.37 -6.52
C THR A 39 -0.57 6.07 -5.16
N ASN A 40 -1.45 6.94 -4.66
CA ASN A 40 -2.13 6.74 -3.39
C ASN A 40 -3.09 5.54 -3.43
N LEU A 41 -3.93 5.41 -4.47
CA LEU A 41 -4.85 4.29 -4.65
C LEU A 41 -4.09 2.95 -4.70
N LYS A 42 -2.98 2.88 -5.44
CA LYS A 42 -2.14 1.67 -5.47
C LYS A 42 -1.56 1.32 -4.10
N PHE A 43 -1.04 2.31 -3.39
CA PHE A 43 -0.45 2.09 -2.07
C PHE A 43 -1.50 1.60 -1.06
N ILE A 44 -2.63 2.29 -0.97
CA ILE A 44 -3.69 1.96 -0.01
C ILE A 44 -4.38 0.64 -0.37
N ASN A 45 -4.49 0.29 -1.65
CA ASN A 45 -5.01 -1.01 -2.07
C ASN A 45 -4.21 -2.15 -1.45
N ILE A 46 -2.88 -2.09 -1.52
CA ILE A 46 -2.01 -3.13 -0.94
C ILE A 46 -2.26 -3.22 0.57
N CYS A 47 -2.29 -2.06 1.26
CA CYS A 47 -2.49 -2.02 2.70
C CYS A 47 -3.85 -2.60 3.12
N VAL A 48 -4.94 -2.18 2.48
CA VAL A 48 -6.29 -2.57 2.86
C VAL A 48 -6.57 -4.03 2.47
N SER A 49 -6.08 -4.47 1.31
CA SER A 49 -6.20 -5.88 0.90
C SER A 49 -5.54 -6.82 1.93
N ASN A 50 -4.41 -6.40 2.50
CA ASN A 50 -3.69 -7.12 3.56
C ASN A 50 -4.30 -6.99 4.96
N LEU A 51 -5.35 -6.18 5.16
CA LEU A 51 -6.05 -6.06 6.43
C LEU A 51 -7.43 -6.75 6.44
N VAL A 52 -8.01 -6.99 5.26
CA VAL A 52 -9.30 -7.67 5.13
C VAL A 52 -9.17 -9.15 5.54
N PRO A 53 -10.10 -9.72 6.32
CA PRO A 53 -10.07 -11.13 6.64
C PRO A 53 -10.12 -11.99 5.37
N LEU A 54 -9.43 -13.13 5.37
CA LEU A 54 -9.49 -14.09 4.28
C LEU A 54 -10.96 -14.49 4.04
N THR A 55 -11.44 -14.24 2.83
CA THR A 55 -12.73 -14.72 2.33
C THR A 55 -12.56 -16.12 1.71
N ASP A 56 -13.62 -16.92 1.66
CA ASP A 56 -13.55 -18.32 1.19
C ASP A 56 -12.95 -18.47 -0.22
N GLU A 57 -13.18 -17.48 -1.11
CA GLU A 57 -12.59 -17.44 -2.45
C GLU A 57 -11.10 -17.07 -2.44
N SER A 58 -10.65 -16.30 -1.45
CA SER A 58 -9.26 -15.93 -1.25
C SER A 58 -8.43 -17.12 -0.75
N ALA A 59 -9.03 -17.98 0.09
CA ALA A 59 -8.42 -19.25 0.53
C ALA A 59 -8.29 -20.30 -0.60
N ALA A 60 -9.14 -20.24 -1.62
CA ALA A 60 -9.08 -21.13 -2.77
C ALA A 60 -7.93 -20.80 -3.75
N ALA A 61 -7.34 -19.60 -3.64
CA ALA A 61 -6.41 -19.08 -4.64
C ALA A 61 -4.96 -19.54 -4.49
N ASN A 62 -4.52 -20.16 -3.39
CA ASN A 62 -3.24 -20.91 -3.32
C ASN A 62 -2.96 -21.51 -1.92
N PRO A 63 -2.98 -22.85 -1.74
CA PRO A 63 -2.43 -23.49 -0.56
C PRO A 63 -0.90 -23.67 -0.74
N ASP A 64 -0.12 -22.79 -0.11
CA ASP A 64 1.25 -23.03 0.39
C ASP A 64 2.36 -23.54 -0.58
N LYS A 65 2.25 -23.43 -1.90
CA LYS A 65 3.34 -23.84 -2.81
C LYS A 65 3.60 -22.88 -3.97
N ASN A 66 4.17 -21.70 -3.70
CA ASN A 66 5.17 -20.99 -4.51
C ASN A 66 5.30 -19.51 -4.08
N PRO A 67 6.49 -18.88 -4.21
CA PRO A 67 6.67 -17.47 -3.89
C PRO A 67 5.84 -16.59 -4.85
N PRO A 68 5.37 -15.41 -4.40
CA PRO A 68 4.67 -14.46 -5.26
C PRO A 68 5.65 -13.88 -6.27
N ASN A 69 5.71 -14.46 -7.46
CA ASN A 69 6.44 -13.87 -8.56
C ASN A 69 5.60 -12.69 -9.10
N ASN A 70 6.10 -11.48 -8.87
CA ASN A 70 5.54 -10.24 -9.43
C ASN A 70 5.62 -10.28 -10.95
N THR A 71 4.65 -10.89 -11.64
CA THR A 71 4.29 -10.60 -13.06
C THR A 71 3.13 -11.42 -13.64
N LYS A 72 2.51 -12.35 -12.92
CA LYS A 72 1.31 -13.03 -13.43
C LYS A 72 0.08 -12.63 -12.63
N VAL A 73 -0.71 -11.75 -13.23
CA VAL A 73 -2.13 -11.57 -12.93
C VAL A 73 -2.81 -12.87 -13.36
N GLU A 74 -2.94 -13.83 -12.45
CA GLU A 74 -3.86 -14.94 -12.65
C GLU A 74 -5.26 -14.42 -12.34
N GLU A 75 -6.07 -14.30 -13.39
CA GLU A 75 -7.48 -13.90 -13.29
C GLU A 75 -8.21 -14.87 -12.35
N PRO A 76 -8.98 -14.36 -11.38
CA PRO A 76 -9.82 -15.24 -10.58
C PRO A 76 -10.89 -15.83 -11.51
N ALA A 77 -10.83 -17.15 -11.70
CA ALA A 77 -11.83 -17.91 -12.43
C ALA A 77 -13.14 -17.94 -11.62
N VAL A 78 -13.90 -16.85 -11.67
CA VAL A 78 -15.24 -16.82 -11.09
C VAL A 78 -16.22 -17.44 -12.08
N SER A 79 -16.60 -18.68 -11.78
CA SER A 79 -17.66 -19.40 -12.44
C SER A 79 -19.03 -18.85 -12.01
N GLY A 80 -19.65 -18.05 -12.89
CA GLY A 80 -21.07 -17.65 -12.80
C GLY A 80 -21.35 -16.22 -12.32
N VAL A 81 -22.22 -15.52 -13.04
CA VAL A 81 -22.65 -14.12 -12.77
C VAL A 81 -23.38 -13.98 -11.43
N ALA A 82 -24.13 -14.99 -10.99
CA ALA A 82 -24.86 -14.98 -9.72
C ALA A 82 -23.94 -15.09 -8.47
N GLY A 83 -22.80 -15.80 -8.58
CA GLY A 83 -21.83 -15.91 -7.50
C GLY A 83 -21.08 -14.59 -7.24
N LYS A 84 -20.79 -13.83 -8.31
CA LYS A 84 -20.14 -12.51 -8.22
C LYS A 84 -20.95 -11.51 -7.41
N GLU A 85 -22.27 -11.46 -7.60
CA GLU A 85 -23.12 -10.49 -6.89
C GLU A 85 -23.20 -10.75 -5.38
N GLU A 86 -23.25 -12.01 -4.96
CA GLU A 86 -23.20 -12.36 -3.53
C GLU A 86 -21.83 -12.06 -2.92
N PHE A 87 -20.76 -12.27 -3.67
CA PHE A 87 -19.41 -11.92 -3.27
C PHE A 87 -19.24 -10.39 -3.10
N TYR A 88 -19.72 -9.60 -4.05
CA TYR A 88 -19.73 -8.14 -3.96
C TYR A 88 -20.58 -7.61 -2.80
N LYS A 89 -21.69 -8.29 -2.45
CA LYS A 89 -22.45 -7.97 -1.22
C LYS A 89 -21.64 -8.24 0.06
N LYS A 90 -20.88 -9.35 0.10
CA LYS A 90 -19.98 -9.64 1.22
C LYS A 90 -18.85 -8.61 1.32
N LEU A 91 -18.27 -8.20 0.19
CA LEU A 91 -17.28 -7.13 0.15
C LEU A 91 -17.86 -5.77 0.58
N GLY A 92 -19.09 -5.46 0.16
CA GLY A 92 -19.80 -4.24 0.55
C GLY A 92 -20.10 -4.14 2.04
N ALA A 93 -20.07 -5.25 2.79
CA ALA A 93 -20.15 -5.23 4.26
C ALA A 93 -18.86 -4.73 4.92
N ILE A 94 -17.74 -4.72 4.19
CA ILE A 94 -16.44 -4.27 4.69
C ILE A 94 -16.32 -2.75 4.50
N PRO A 95 -16.23 -1.96 5.59
CA PRO A 95 -16.16 -0.50 5.48
C PRO A 95 -15.00 -0.02 4.60
N SER A 96 -13.82 -0.63 4.75
CA SER A 96 -12.64 -0.27 3.97
C SER A 96 -12.80 -0.50 2.46
N TYR A 97 -13.55 -1.55 2.06
CA TYR A 97 -13.86 -1.80 0.66
C TYR A 97 -14.81 -0.73 0.11
N THR A 98 -15.85 -0.38 0.86
CA THR A 98 -16.82 0.65 0.42
C THR A 98 -16.16 2.01 0.21
N SER A 99 -15.27 2.43 1.12
CA SER A 99 -14.52 3.68 0.97
C SER A 99 -13.52 3.63 -0.19
N LEU A 100 -12.84 2.49 -0.39
CA LEU A 100 -11.93 2.31 -1.52
C LEU A 100 -12.68 2.37 -2.86
N LYS A 101 -13.80 1.64 -2.97
CA LYS A 101 -14.65 1.65 -4.15
C LYS A 101 -15.15 3.07 -4.46
N LYS A 102 -15.61 3.80 -3.46
CA LYS A 102 -16.09 5.18 -3.62
C LYS A 102 -14.98 6.13 -4.07
N ALA A 103 -13.79 6.02 -3.46
CA ALA A 103 -12.61 6.78 -3.89
C ALA A 103 -12.24 6.46 -5.35
N ASN A 104 -12.27 5.18 -5.73
CA ASN A 104 -11.95 4.73 -7.08
C ASN A 104 -13.01 5.20 -8.10
N GLN A 105 -14.30 5.16 -7.77
CA GLN A 105 -15.37 5.69 -8.63
C GLN A 105 -15.19 7.19 -8.88
N PHE A 106 -14.85 7.98 -7.86
CA PHE A 106 -14.57 9.41 -8.05
C PHE A 106 -13.33 9.66 -8.90
N ASP A 107 -12.27 8.86 -8.74
CA ASP A 107 -11.07 8.96 -9.56
C ASP A 107 -11.37 8.61 -11.02
N PHE A 108 -12.08 7.51 -11.26
CA PHE A 108 -12.54 7.10 -12.59
C PHE A 108 -13.39 8.18 -13.27
N ASN A 109 -14.41 8.70 -12.57
CA ASN A 109 -15.26 9.78 -13.07
C ASN A 109 -14.43 11.05 -13.38
N GLY A 110 -13.48 11.40 -12.50
CA GLY A 110 -12.57 12.53 -12.69
C GLY A 110 -11.68 12.38 -13.92
N ASN A 111 -11.10 11.19 -14.13
CA ASN A 111 -10.28 10.86 -15.29
C ASN A 111 -11.10 10.89 -16.59
N MET A 112 -12.32 10.36 -16.58
CA MET A 112 -13.22 10.41 -17.73
C MET A 112 -13.54 11.86 -18.13
N LEU A 113 -13.88 12.71 -17.16
CA LEU A 113 -14.15 14.13 -17.38
C LEU A 113 -12.92 14.90 -17.85
N TYR A 114 -11.72 14.52 -17.39
CA TYR A 114 -10.47 15.08 -17.86
C TYR A 114 -10.27 14.80 -19.37
N PHE A 115 -10.54 13.56 -19.82
CA PHE A 115 -10.47 13.19 -21.23
C PHE A 115 -11.55 13.84 -22.09
N GLN A 116 -12.71 14.18 -21.49
CA GLN A 116 -13.77 14.97 -22.12
C GLN A 116 -13.49 16.48 -22.11
N SER A 117 -12.30 16.91 -21.68
CA SER A 117 -11.91 18.31 -21.54
C SER A 117 -12.76 19.14 -20.56
N ASN A 118 -13.51 18.50 -19.66
CA ASN A 118 -14.24 19.18 -18.59
C ASN A 118 -13.39 19.26 -17.31
N TYR A 119 -12.45 20.22 -17.30
CA TYR A 119 -11.43 20.35 -16.25
C TYR A 119 -12.00 20.75 -14.88
N SER A 120 -13.02 21.62 -14.84
CA SER A 120 -13.62 22.06 -13.58
C SER A 120 -14.30 20.91 -12.82
N LEU A 121 -15.12 20.12 -13.54
CA LEU A 121 -15.81 18.99 -12.94
C LEU A 121 -14.85 17.82 -12.66
N SER A 122 -13.83 17.64 -13.50
CA SER A 122 -12.74 16.70 -13.25
C SER A 122 -12.01 17.01 -11.93
N PHE A 123 -11.61 18.27 -11.72
CA PHE A 123 -10.95 18.69 -10.49
C PHE A 123 -11.81 18.42 -9.25
N LYS A 124 -13.10 18.73 -9.31
CA LYS A 124 -14.04 18.48 -8.20
C LYS A 124 -14.13 17.00 -7.85
N ASN A 125 -14.20 16.12 -8.86
CA ASN A 125 -14.24 14.66 -8.65
C ASN A 125 -12.93 14.10 -8.12
N LEU A 126 -11.80 14.47 -8.72
CA LEU A 126 -10.47 14.04 -8.26
C LEU A 126 -10.18 14.50 -6.83
N ARG A 127 -10.65 15.70 -6.46
CA ARG A 127 -10.53 16.21 -5.10
C ARG A 127 -11.48 15.51 -4.13
N ALA A 128 -12.68 15.13 -4.56
CA ALA A 128 -13.59 14.30 -3.79
C ALA A 128 -13.01 12.90 -3.54
N ALA A 129 -12.34 12.30 -4.54
CA ALA A 129 -11.60 11.04 -4.37
C ALA A 129 -10.56 11.14 -3.25
N GLN A 130 -9.79 12.24 -3.20
CA GLN A 130 -8.84 12.50 -2.12
C GLN A 130 -9.50 12.69 -0.74
N GLY A 131 -10.71 13.22 -0.71
CA GLY A 131 -11.51 13.31 0.51
C GLY A 131 -11.82 11.93 1.09
N GLU A 132 -12.30 11.01 0.26
CA GLU A 132 -12.59 9.62 0.67
C GLU A 132 -11.30 8.85 1.02
N MET A 133 -10.23 9.02 0.22
CA MET A 133 -8.94 8.40 0.51
C MET A 133 -8.38 8.83 1.86
N LYS A 134 -8.55 10.09 2.26
CA LYS A 134 -8.06 10.60 3.56
C LYS A 134 -8.60 9.77 4.72
N ASP A 135 -9.90 9.50 4.72
CA ASP A 135 -10.57 8.77 5.79
C ASP A 135 -10.15 7.29 5.78
N LEU A 136 -10.00 6.70 4.59
CA LEU A 136 -9.47 5.34 4.42
C LEU A 136 -8.03 5.20 4.94
N TYR A 137 -7.16 6.16 4.61
CA TYR A 137 -5.78 6.20 5.07
C TYR A 137 -5.68 6.35 6.59
N GLN A 138 -6.54 7.18 7.19
CA GLN A 138 -6.59 7.35 8.64
C GLN A 138 -6.94 6.02 9.34
N ALA A 139 -8.04 5.37 8.93
CA ALA A 139 -8.46 4.09 9.51
C ALA A 139 -7.41 3.00 9.32
N THR A 140 -6.77 2.97 8.14
CA THR A 140 -5.70 2.02 7.83
C THR A 140 -4.48 2.28 8.70
N HIS A 141 -4.02 3.53 8.83
CA HIS A 141 -2.85 3.85 9.67
C HIS A 141 -3.08 3.47 11.13
N GLU A 142 -4.28 3.72 11.67
CA GLU A 142 -4.63 3.30 13.02
C GLU A 142 -4.52 1.78 13.23
N GLN A 143 -5.10 0.99 12.31
CA GLN A 143 -4.96 -0.47 12.35
C GLN A 143 -3.50 -0.90 12.24
N TYR A 144 -2.71 -0.20 11.41
CA TYR A 144 -1.31 -0.52 11.28
C TYR A 144 -0.53 -0.31 12.58
N LEU A 145 -0.83 0.76 13.29
CA LEU A 145 -0.23 1.14 14.57
C LEU A 145 -0.61 0.17 15.68
N GLN A 146 -1.88 -0.25 15.73
CA GLN A 146 -2.34 -1.28 16.66
C GLN A 146 -1.62 -2.62 16.43
N ASN A 147 -1.54 -3.08 15.19
CA ASN A 147 -0.84 -4.33 14.84
C ASN A 147 0.67 -4.25 15.16
N SER A 148 1.31 -3.12 14.88
CA SER A 148 2.73 -2.93 15.21
C SER A 148 2.99 -2.90 16.71
N ARG A 149 2.11 -2.26 17.49
CA ARG A 149 2.19 -2.26 18.96
C ARG A 149 2.04 -3.67 19.52
N ALA A 150 0.99 -4.39 19.10
CA ALA A 150 0.75 -5.77 19.50
C ALA A 150 1.95 -6.68 19.24
N LEU A 151 2.57 -6.59 18.07
CA LEU A 151 3.73 -7.39 17.71
C LEU A 151 4.95 -7.06 18.59
N LEU A 152 5.20 -5.78 18.86
CA LEU A 152 6.31 -5.34 19.71
C LEU A 152 6.10 -5.71 21.19
N GLU A 153 4.88 -5.61 21.70
CA GLU A 153 4.52 -6.02 23.06
C GLU A 153 4.68 -7.53 23.25
N TYR A 154 4.30 -8.32 22.24
CA TYR A 154 4.54 -9.77 22.23
C TYR A 154 6.04 -10.12 22.18
N ALA A 155 6.82 -9.44 21.34
CA ALA A 155 8.25 -9.69 21.18
C ALA A 155 9.07 -9.28 22.42
N SER A 156 8.63 -8.25 23.14
CA SER A 156 9.38 -7.66 24.27
C SER A 156 9.80 -8.66 25.37
N PRO A 157 8.89 -9.43 26.01
CA PRO A 157 9.29 -10.38 27.04
C PRO A 157 10.18 -11.51 26.52
N LEU A 158 10.04 -11.91 25.26
CA LEU A 158 10.88 -12.95 24.64
C LEU A 158 12.33 -12.46 24.53
N ILE A 159 12.52 -11.23 24.07
CA ILE A 159 13.83 -10.63 23.83
C ILE A 159 14.53 -10.23 25.13
N VAL A 160 13.78 -9.72 26.11
CA VAL A 160 14.37 -9.35 27.41
C VAL A 160 14.90 -10.58 28.14
N ARG A 161 14.23 -11.74 28.02
CA ARG A 161 14.68 -13.01 28.62
C ARG A 161 15.91 -13.60 27.93
N SER A 162 16.07 -13.43 26.62
CA SER A 162 17.22 -13.99 25.89
C SER A 162 18.54 -13.23 26.16
N ASN A 163 18.46 -12.02 26.72
CA ASN A 163 19.60 -11.15 27.04
C ASN A 163 20.56 -10.88 25.86
N ASP A 164 20.07 -11.00 24.63
CA ASP A 164 20.84 -10.67 23.43
C ASP A 164 20.85 -9.15 23.19
N LYS A 165 22.05 -8.57 23.13
CA LYS A 165 22.24 -7.13 22.89
C LYS A 165 21.72 -6.69 21.53
N ILE A 166 21.86 -7.54 20.51
CA ILE A 166 21.42 -7.22 19.14
C ILE A 166 19.90 -7.20 19.09
N ALA A 167 19.24 -8.24 19.60
CA ALA A 167 17.79 -8.30 19.69
C ALA A 167 17.21 -7.14 20.52
N GLN A 168 17.84 -6.78 21.65
CA GLN A 168 17.45 -5.61 22.45
C GLN A 168 17.59 -4.29 21.68
N HIS A 169 18.65 -4.13 20.90
CA HIS A 169 18.84 -2.94 20.08
C HIS A 169 17.77 -2.82 18.99
N LEU A 170 17.48 -3.91 18.28
CA LEU A 170 16.42 -3.96 17.27
C LEU A 170 15.04 -3.67 17.86
N LEU A 171 14.75 -4.18 19.06
CA LEU A 171 13.51 -3.87 19.77
C LEU A 171 13.38 -2.37 20.07
N ARG A 172 14.46 -1.70 20.50
CA ARG A 172 14.48 -0.24 20.73
C ARG A 172 14.22 0.53 19.43
N LEU A 173 14.81 0.11 18.32
CA LEU A 173 14.55 0.70 17.00
C LEU A 173 13.07 0.53 16.61
N GLY A 174 12.48 -0.63 16.88
CA GLY A 174 11.06 -0.91 16.67
C GLY A 174 10.15 0.05 17.45
N PHE A 175 10.36 0.22 18.75
CA PHE A 175 9.56 1.16 19.56
C PHE A 175 9.78 2.63 19.18
N ARG A 176 11.00 3.02 18.80
CA ARG A 176 11.28 4.37 18.28
C ARG A 176 10.45 4.65 17.02
N ASP A 177 10.42 3.71 16.09
CA ASP A 177 9.67 3.86 14.84
C ASP A 177 8.16 3.81 15.09
N LEU A 178 7.68 2.96 16.01
CA LEU A 178 6.27 2.98 16.44
C LEU A 178 5.88 4.38 16.93
N LYS A 179 6.72 4.98 17.80
CA LYS A 179 6.48 6.33 18.32
C LYS A 179 6.49 7.37 17.20
N SER A 180 7.44 7.29 16.28
CA SER A 180 7.49 8.17 15.12
C SER A 180 6.21 8.05 14.25
N SER A 181 5.67 6.84 14.08
CA SER A 181 4.41 6.62 13.35
C SER A 181 3.20 7.23 14.07
N GLU A 182 3.13 7.14 15.41
CA GLU A 182 2.10 7.82 16.23
C GLU A 182 2.16 9.34 16.08
N ASP A 183 3.36 9.91 16.04
CA ASP A 183 3.53 11.35 15.89
C ASP A 183 3.03 11.81 14.51
N HIS A 184 3.32 11.05 13.44
CA HIS A 184 2.76 11.30 12.11
C HIS A 184 1.23 11.21 12.11
N PHE A 185 0.66 10.21 12.79
CA PHE A 185 -0.80 10.07 12.93
C PHE A 185 -1.41 11.29 13.60
N THR A 186 -0.80 11.75 14.70
CA THR A 186 -1.26 12.88 15.50
C THR A 186 -1.17 14.20 14.72
N ILE A 187 -0.05 14.44 14.04
CA ILE A 187 0.14 15.62 13.18
C ILE A 187 -0.89 15.60 12.03
N ALA A 188 -1.09 14.44 11.41
CA ALA A 188 -2.07 14.28 10.34
C ALA A 188 -3.48 14.55 10.85
N TYR A 189 -3.87 13.97 11.99
CA TYR A 189 -5.18 14.15 12.60
C TYR A 189 -5.47 15.63 12.91
N ASN A 190 -4.51 16.32 13.53
CA ASN A 190 -4.64 17.72 13.93
C ASN A 190 -4.55 18.73 12.78
N SER A 191 -4.04 18.32 11.60
CA SER A 191 -4.01 19.20 10.42
C SER A 191 -5.41 19.50 9.87
N SER A 192 -5.55 20.58 9.09
CA SER A 192 -6.84 21.04 8.56
C SER A 192 -7.56 19.95 7.74
N PRO A 193 -8.88 19.75 7.91
CA PRO A 193 -9.64 18.70 7.22
C PRO A 193 -9.54 18.81 5.70
N TYR A 194 -9.38 20.01 5.16
CA TYR A 194 -9.33 20.28 3.72
C TYR A 194 -7.96 20.06 3.09
N GLN A 195 -6.91 19.80 3.87
CA GLN A 195 -5.55 19.57 3.37
C GLN A 195 -5.32 18.09 3.00
N PHE A 196 -6.13 17.54 2.09
CA PHE A 196 -6.11 16.11 1.79
C PHE A 196 -4.73 15.59 1.39
N ARG A 197 -4.01 16.30 0.51
CA ARG A 197 -2.67 15.87 0.05
C ARG A 197 -1.65 15.75 1.18
N TYR A 198 -1.65 16.71 2.10
CA TYR A 198 -0.75 16.69 3.25
C TYR A 198 -1.08 15.55 4.21
N LYS A 199 -2.38 15.32 4.47
CA LYS A 199 -2.84 14.19 5.29
C LYS A 199 -2.51 12.84 4.66
N LEU A 200 -2.76 12.66 3.36
CA LEU A 200 -2.42 11.43 2.63
C LEU A 200 -0.92 11.14 2.71
N LEU A 201 -0.08 12.15 2.56
CA LEU A 201 1.37 12.03 2.71
C LEU A 201 1.74 11.58 4.12
N LEU A 202 1.24 12.25 5.16
CA LEU A 202 1.57 11.93 6.55
C LEU A 202 1.09 10.54 6.97
N TYR A 203 -0.15 10.18 6.63
CA TYR A 203 -0.67 8.84 6.90
C TYR A 203 0.10 7.77 6.10
N GLY A 204 0.42 8.04 4.83
CA GLY A 204 1.22 7.15 3.99
C GLY A 204 2.62 6.89 4.54
N GLU A 205 3.33 7.94 4.94
CA GLU A 205 4.65 7.82 5.59
C GLU A 205 4.53 7.13 6.96
N GLY A 206 3.50 7.47 7.74
CA GLY A 206 3.20 6.82 9.01
C GLY A 206 3.02 5.30 8.87
N ILE A 207 2.29 4.84 7.85
CA ILE A 207 2.12 3.41 7.53
C ILE A 207 3.46 2.75 7.16
N LYS A 208 4.29 3.41 6.34
CA LYS A 208 5.63 2.88 5.98
C LYS A 208 6.53 2.74 7.20
N ILE A 209 6.51 3.72 8.10
CA ILE A 209 7.24 3.68 9.37
C ILE A 209 6.69 2.57 10.27
N ALA A 210 5.36 2.37 10.33
CA ALA A 210 4.75 1.28 11.08
C ALA A 210 5.17 -0.10 10.55
N ARG A 211 5.25 -0.28 9.22
CA ARG A 211 5.81 -1.50 8.58
C ARG A 211 7.28 -1.70 8.97
N ARG A 212 8.08 -0.64 9.00
CA ARG A 212 9.48 -0.70 9.43
C ARG A 212 9.61 -1.13 10.90
N ALA A 213 8.75 -0.63 11.78
CA ALA A 213 8.69 -1.06 13.18
C ALA A 213 8.40 -2.58 13.29
N ARG A 214 7.48 -3.11 12.47
CA ARG A 214 7.22 -4.56 12.42
C ARG A 214 8.42 -5.35 11.91
N LYS A 215 9.11 -4.88 10.87
CA LYS A 215 10.34 -5.52 10.39
C LYS A 215 11.36 -5.65 11.52
N PHE A 216 11.59 -4.59 12.30
CA PHE A 216 12.49 -4.65 13.44
C PHE A 216 12.01 -5.63 14.52
N ALA A 217 10.70 -5.71 14.78
CA ALA A 217 10.15 -6.70 15.69
C ALA A 217 10.42 -8.13 15.22
N LEU A 218 10.17 -8.44 13.93
CA LEU A 218 10.44 -9.76 13.35
C LEU A 218 11.93 -10.12 13.43
N LEU A 219 12.81 -9.19 13.03
CA LEU A 219 14.25 -9.39 13.09
C LEU A 219 14.74 -9.60 14.53
N ALA A 220 14.19 -8.86 15.49
CA ALA A 220 14.53 -9.03 16.90
C ALA A 220 14.08 -10.39 17.44
N MET A 221 12.90 -10.89 17.03
CA MET A 221 12.43 -12.22 17.39
C MET A 221 13.33 -13.31 16.80
N ILE A 222 13.72 -13.20 15.53
CA ILE A 222 14.68 -14.12 14.90
C ILE A 222 15.99 -14.12 15.69
N ALA A 223 16.63 -12.96 15.87
CA ALA A 223 17.91 -12.83 16.57
C ALA A 223 17.87 -13.39 18.01
N SER A 224 16.74 -13.24 18.71
CA SER A 224 16.56 -13.76 20.07
C SER A 224 16.48 -15.29 20.13
N LYS A 225 16.06 -15.95 19.05
CA LYS A 225 15.88 -17.40 18.95
C LYS A 225 17.05 -18.10 18.26
N THR A 226 17.82 -17.38 17.45
CA THR A 226 19.03 -17.90 16.83
C THR A 226 20.07 -18.25 17.90
N PRO A 227 20.54 -19.52 17.95
CA PRO A 227 21.65 -19.90 18.82
C PRO A 227 22.90 -19.06 18.54
N THR A 228 23.74 -18.84 19.54
CA THR A 228 24.96 -18.01 19.39
C THR A 228 25.91 -18.54 18.31
N GLU A 229 25.96 -19.85 18.10
CA GLU A 229 26.83 -20.51 17.12
C GLU A 229 26.42 -20.22 15.66
N ASP A 230 25.12 -20.02 15.41
CA ASP A 230 24.57 -19.79 14.07
C ASP A 230 24.57 -18.31 13.69
N LYS A 231 24.98 -17.43 14.61
CA LYS A 231 25.00 -15.99 14.36
C LYS A 231 26.23 -15.61 13.52
N PRO A 232 26.06 -14.71 12.53
CA PRO A 232 27.12 -14.35 11.61
C PRO A 232 28.33 -13.71 12.33
N GLU A 233 28.14 -13.09 13.50
CA GLU A 233 29.25 -12.49 14.25
C GLU A 233 30.17 -13.51 14.91
N TYR A 234 29.69 -14.73 15.16
CA TYR A 234 30.43 -15.78 15.87
C TYR A 234 30.88 -16.92 14.95
N GLN A 235 30.47 -16.89 13.67
CA GLN A 235 30.87 -17.88 12.68
C GLN A 235 32.29 -17.61 12.18
N PHE A 236 33.17 -18.60 12.31
CA PHE A 236 34.47 -18.59 11.63
C PHE A 236 34.25 -18.88 10.15
N VAL A 237 34.50 -17.89 9.29
CA VAL A 237 34.31 -18.00 7.84
C VAL A 237 35.67 -18.22 7.16
N ASN A 238 35.83 -19.30 6.39
CA ASN A 238 37.01 -19.52 5.57
C ASN A 238 36.90 -18.83 4.21
N LEU A 239 38.02 -18.61 3.52
CA LEU A 239 38.04 -17.94 2.21
C LEU A 239 37.15 -18.65 1.16
N ASP A 240 37.06 -19.98 1.23
CA ASP A 240 36.23 -20.77 0.33
C ASP A 240 34.73 -20.64 0.66
N ASP A 241 34.37 -20.43 1.93
CA ASP A 241 32.98 -20.13 2.34
C ASP A 241 32.52 -18.76 1.85
N ILE A 242 33.44 -17.77 1.79
CA ILE A 242 33.18 -16.46 1.21
C ILE A 242 32.88 -16.60 -0.30
N ARG A 243 33.63 -17.45 -1.01
CA ARG A 243 33.37 -17.69 -2.44
C ARG A 243 32.03 -18.39 -2.67
N ALA A 244 31.71 -19.40 -1.86
CA ALA A 244 30.43 -20.11 -1.93
C ALA A 244 29.22 -19.25 -1.51
N THR A 245 29.40 -18.28 -0.61
CA THR A 245 28.34 -17.33 -0.23
C THR A 245 28.08 -16.30 -1.32
N VAL A 246 29.11 -15.79 -2.01
CA VAL A 246 28.96 -14.92 -3.19
C VAL A 246 28.14 -15.60 -4.29
N GLU A 247 28.29 -16.92 -4.48
CA GLU A 247 27.47 -17.67 -5.44
C GLU A 247 25.99 -17.84 -4.98
N LYS A 248 25.74 -17.82 -3.66
CA LYS A 248 24.40 -17.90 -3.05
C LYS A 248 23.71 -16.53 -2.86
N GLU A 249 24.41 -15.42 -3.08
CA GLU A 249 23.89 -14.05 -2.84
C GLU A 249 22.77 -13.62 -3.79
N ASN A 250 22.41 -14.43 -4.80
CA ASN A 250 21.30 -14.12 -5.71
C ASN A 250 19.90 -14.24 -5.06
N ILE A 251 19.79 -14.63 -3.79
CA ILE A 251 18.52 -14.72 -3.06
C ILE A 251 18.13 -13.34 -2.52
N SER A 252 16.88 -12.91 -2.75
CA SER A 252 16.35 -11.65 -2.24
C SER A 252 16.27 -11.64 -0.70
N ASP A 253 16.52 -10.50 -0.06
CA ASP A 253 16.40 -10.36 1.41
C ASP A 253 15.01 -10.73 1.94
N TYR A 254 13.98 -10.51 1.12
CA TYR A 254 12.62 -10.96 1.40
C TYR A 254 12.55 -12.49 1.56
N GLU A 255 13.13 -13.23 0.62
CA GLU A 255 13.12 -14.69 0.60
C GLU A 255 13.99 -15.27 1.72
N LYS A 256 15.15 -14.64 1.99
CA LYS A 256 16.01 -15.02 3.11
C LYS A 256 15.24 -15.00 4.43
N ILE A 257 14.63 -13.87 4.77
CA ILE A 257 13.89 -13.71 6.03
C ILE A 257 12.66 -14.63 6.05
N ARG A 258 11.93 -14.74 4.93
CA ARG A 258 10.75 -15.61 4.84
C ARG A 258 11.11 -17.07 5.11
N ASN A 259 12.19 -17.58 4.50
CA ASN A 259 12.66 -18.94 4.70
C ASN A 259 13.13 -19.18 6.14
N THR A 260 13.82 -18.20 6.74
CA THR A 260 14.20 -18.26 8.16
C THR A 260 12.97 -18.34 9.08
N LEU A 261 11.94 -17.53 8.81
CA LEU A 261 10.70 -17.55 9.57
C LEU A 261 9.98 -18.90 9.44
N ILE A 262 9.89 -19.46 8.23
CA ILE A 262 9.31 -20.79 8.00
C ILE A 262 10.07 -21.84 8.80
N ASN A 263 11.41 -21.89 8.70
CA ASN A 263 12.21 -22.84 9.44
C ASN A 263 12.02 -22.70 10.97
N TYR A 264 11.85 -21.49 11.48
CA TYR A 264 11.65 -21.27 12.93
C TYR A 264 10.24 -21.63 13.39
N ILE A 265 9.25 -21.51 12.51
CA ILE A 265 7.88 -21.97 12.76
C ILE A 265 7.82 -23.49 12.73
N ASP A 266 8.42 -24.13 11.71
CA ASP A 266 8.41 -25.58 11.56
C ASP A 266 9.17 -26.30 12.70
N ASN A 267 10.19 -25.64 13.27
CA ASN A 267 10.92 -26.11 14.44
C ASN A 267 10.30 -25.67 15.79
N ASP A 268 9.08 -25.11 15.80
CA ASP A 268 8.36 -24.63 17.00
C ASP A 268 9.12 -23.58 17.84
N LEU A 269 10.10 -22.89 17.26
CA LEU A 269 10.84 -21.80 17.93
C LEU A 269 10.03 -20.50 17.96
N LEU A 270 9.14 -20.31 16.98
CA LEU A 270 8.23 -19.18 16.86
C LEU A 270 6.81 -19.65 16.56
N GLN A 271 5.83 -19.03 17.22
CA GLN A 271 4.41 -19.28 16.93
C GLN A 271 3.99 -18.52 15.67
N ARG A 272 3.40 -19.22 14.69
CA ARG A 272 2.90 -18.60 13.45
C ARG A 272 1.85 -17.51 13.71
N LYS A 273 0.92 -17.77 14.63
CA LYS A 273 -0.17 -16.86 14.99
C LYS A 273 0.06 -16.29 16.38
N ILE A 274 0.18 -14.97 16.45
CA ILE A 274 0.31 -14.22 17.69
C ILE A 274 -1.07 -13.72 18.08
N VAL A 275 -1.53 -14.10 19.27
CA VAL A 275 -2.75 -13.54 19.85
C VAL A 275 -2.34 -12.30 20.66
N PRO A 276 -2.71 -11.09 20.22
CA PRO A 276 -2.41 -9.89 20.97
C PRO A 276 -3.11 -9.89 22.35
N PRO A 277 -2.46 -9.35 23.40
CA PRO A 277 -3.11 -9.17 24.69
C PRO A 277 -4.19 -8.08 24.62
N GLY A 278 -5.41 -8.34 25.12
CA GLY A 278 -6.50 -7.34 25.24
C GLY A 278 -7.70 -7.56 24.30
N GLU A 279 -8.35 -6.46 23.87
CA GLU A 279 -9.53 -6.44 22.97
C GLU A 279 -9.27 -7.04 21.58
N ALA A 280 -8.01 -7.16 21.18
CA ALA A 280 -7.60 -7.68 19.88
C ALA A 280 -7.54 -9.22 19.79
N LYS A 281 -7.99 -9.95 20.82
CA LYS A 281 -8.02 -11.44 20.87
C LYS A 281 -8.73 -12.08 19.68
N GLU A 282 -9.68 -11.38 19.07
CA GLU A 282 -10.52 -11.90 17.99
C GLU A 282 -9.81 -11.94 16.62
N ARG A 283 -8.64 -11.29 16.48
CA ARG A 283 -7.86 -11.27 15.23
C ARG A 283 -6.41 -11.70 15.48
N PRO A 284 -6.10 -13.00 15.39
CA PRO A 284 -4.73 -13.46 15.51
C PRO A 284 -3.90 -12.88 14.36
N ILE A 285 -2.72 -12.41 14.71
CA ILE A 285 -1.77 -11.83 13.78
C ILE A 285 -0.87 -12.95 13.26
N ASP A 286 -0.90 -13.23 11.95
CA ASP A 286 0.03 -14.18 11.33
C ASP A 286 1.35 -13.48 10.95
N ILE A 287 2.47 -14.04 11.40
CA ILE A 287 3.82 -13.51 11.18
C ILE A 287 4.17 -13.49 9.69
N LEU A 288 3.78 -14.51 8.92
CA LEU A 288 4.11 -14.60 7.50
C LEU A 288 3.33 -13.55 6.69
N GLU A 289 2.06 -13.33 7.03
CA GLU A 289 1.25 -12.30 6.38
C GLU A 289 1.79 -10.90 6.67
N ILE A 290 2.25 -10.64 7.91
CA ILE A 290 2.94 -9.40 8.26
C ILE A 290 4.22 -9.23 7.45
N HIS A 291 5.00 -10.29 7.26
CA HIS A 291 6.23 -10.24 6.49
C HIS A 291 5.95 -9.86 5.03
N ASP A 292 4.98 -10.49 4.39
CA ASP A 292 4.57 -10.16 3.01
C ASP A 292 4.12 -8.69 2.90
N ASP A 293 3.27 -8.23 3.84
CA ASP A 293 2.78 -6.85 3.87
C ASP A 293 3.90 -5.82 4.08
N ASN A 294 4.91 -6.15 4.89
CA ASN A 294 6.07 -5.30 5.14
C ASN A 294 6.89 -5.04 3.86
N TYR A 295 6.81 -5.91 2.86
CA TYR A 295 7.42 -5.74 1.53
C TYR A 295 6.45 -5.21 0.48
N SER A 296 5.25 -4.75 0.89
CA SER A 296 4.19 -4.26 0.00
C SER A 296 3.71 -5.32 -0.99
N ILE A 297 3.77 -6.58 -0.58
CA ILE A 297 3.24 -7.71 -1.35
C ILE A 297 1.84 -8.01 -0.81
N ILE A 298 0.88 -8.26 -1.70
CA ILE A 298 -0.42 -8.78 -1.29
C ILE A 298 -0.22 -10.25 -0.91
N THR A 299 -0.53 -10.62 0.32
CA THR A 299 -0.31 -11.98 0.83
C THR A 299 -0.94 -13.02 -0.10
N SER A 300 -0.25 -14.14 -0.31
CA SER A 300 -0.78 -15.27 -1.08
C SER A 300 -2.14 -15.70 -0.54
N GLY A 301 -3.15 -15.74 -1.41
CA GLY A 301 -4.51 -16.04 -1.00
C GLY A 301 -5.32 -14.83 -0.55
N ARG A 302 -4.85 -13.60 -0.77
CA ARG A 302 -5.66 -12.37 -0.66
C ARG A 302 -5.93 -11.78 -2.04
N ILE A 303 -7.10 -11.16 -2.19
CA ILE A 303 -7.53 -10.55 -3.44
C ILE A 303 -7.25 -9.05 -3.39
N SER A 304 -6.80 -8.49 -4.52
CA SER A 304 -6.68 -7.05 -4.71
C SER A 304 -8.07 -6.40 -4.74
N LEU A 305 -8.38 -5.60 -3.73
CA LEU A 305 -9.67 -4.93 -3.63
C LEU A 305 -9.88 -3.90 -4.73
N MET A 306 -8.79 -3.30 -5.23
CA MET A 306 -8.83 -2.37 -6.34
C MET A 306 -9.31 -3.06 -7.62
N ASP A 307 -8.82 -4.25 -7.93
CA ASP A 307 -9.22 -4.98 -9.13
C ASP A 307 -10.70 -5.36 -9.07
N MET A 308 -11.15 -5.83 -7.90
CA MET A 308 -12.56 -6.08 -7.64
C MET A 308 -13.42 -4.81 -7.76
N SER A 309 -12.92 -3.68 -7.28
CA SER A 309 -13.64 -2.41 -7.41
C SER A 309 -13.70 -1.92 -8.86
N ASN A 310 -12.66 -2.16 -9.67
CA ASN A 310 -12.65 -1.81 -11.09
C ASN A 310 -13.71 -2.60 -11.86
N ASP A 311 -13.92 -3.86 -11.52
CA ASP A 311 -14.97 -4.70 -12.12
C ASP A 311 -16.38 -4.20 -11.77
N GLU A 312 -16.56 -3.62 -10.57
CA GLU A 312 -17.85 -3.09 -10.10
C GLU A 312 -18.15 -1.66 -10.59
N ILE A 313 -17.14 -0.88 -10.99
CA ILE A 313 -17.33 0.50 -11.40
C ILE A 313 -18.21 0.57 -12.65
N LYS A 314 -19.33 1.27 -12.52
CA LYS A 314 -20.26 1.49 -13.63
C LYS A 314 -19.98 2.82 -14.29
N THR A 315 -20.00 2.84 -15.62
CA THR A 315 -19.99 4.07 -16.41
C THR A 315 -21.32 4.83 -16.30
N GLU A 316 -22.39 4.18 -15.83
CA GLU A 316 -23.72 4.77 -15.66
C GLU A 316 -23.81 5.68 -14.41
N ASP A 317 -22.95 5.46 -13.40
CA ASP A 317 -22.86 6.28 -12.18
C ASP A 317 -22.08 7.60 -12.42
N MET A 318 -21.87 7.98 -13.69
CA MET A 318 -21.38 9.29 -14.05
C MET A 318 -22.34 10.35 -13.50
N ILE A 319 -21.81 11.22 -12.64
CA ILE A 319 -22.53 12.36 -12.08
C ILE A 319 -23.32 13.05 -13.20
N GLN A 320 -24.62 13.25 -12.92
CA GLN A 320 -25.62 13.87 -13.79
C GLN A 320 -24.99 14.93 -14.69
N LYS A 321 -25.12 14.75 -16.01
CA LYS A 321 -24.97 15.85 -16.98
C LYS A 321 -25.75 17.03 -16.39
N GLU A 322 -25.09 18.15 -16.17
CA GLU A 322 -25.78 19.38 -15.78
C GLU A 322 -26.91 19.60 -16.79
N THR A 323 -28.15 19.33 -16.36
CA THR A 323 -29.32 19.68 -17.15
C THR A 323 -29.32 21.19 -17.17
N LEU A 324 -29.05 21.76 -18.34
CA LEU A 324 -29.17 23.20 -18.55
C LEU A 324 -30.51 23.65 -17.95
N PRO A 325 -30.55 24.79 -17.23
CA PRO A 325 -31.81 25.30 -16.71
C PRO A 325 -32.84 25.36 -17.85
N PRO A 326 -34.09 24.94 -17.61
CA PRO A 326 -35.09 24.89 -18.66
C PRO A 326 -35.20 26.27 -19.32
N VAL A 327 -34.99 26.30 -20.64
CA VAL A 327 -35.09 27.56 -21.40
C VAL A 327 -36.51 28.08 -21.20
N PRO A 328 -36.70 29.32 -20.70
CA PRO A 328 -38.03 29.86 -20.50
C PRO A 328 -38.77 29.88 -21.85
N SER A 329 -39.97 29.30 -21.87
CA SER A 329 -40.86 29.37 -23.03
C SER A 329 -41.18 30.83 -23.31
N LYS A 330 -40.91 31.27 -24.54
CA LYS A 330 -41.20 32.63 -25.02
C LYS A 330 -42.67 33.00 -24.89
#